data_AF-L7UR40-F1
#
_entry.id   AF-L7UR40-F1
#
_cell.length_a   1.000
_cell.length_b   1.000
_cell.length_c   1.000
_cell.angle_alpha   90.00
_cell.angle_beta   90.00
_cell.angle_gamma   90.00
#
_symmetry.space_group_name_H-M   'P 1'
#
loop_
_entity.id
_entity.type
_entity.pdbx_description
1 polymer ?
#
loop_
_entity_poly.entity_id
_entity_poly.type
_entity_poly.pdbx_seq_one_letter_code
_entity_poly.pdbx_strand_id
1 'polypeptide(L)'
;MGLFNSMFGGGTGLDISLDSDTVEAGTELTGALTIRGGKKAARVTKVVAKVLGSRVGGAGDFEHRVLFDDAIALDLELPAGESIEVPLSLSLPDDADPTHDYQLTATADIPGVADPSAKVSFTVFGAEDAEHDSATTYTVDEVLGQWPALSGHDVEAFREAAVELYEARENFDVTAGAEVLAGRFHDDDLKLRQTATWWYARILGPTTDAAAVEPLLALTSVDDVDFLQGLVSAAGALGPAGEALLAALVRHPLPEVRRSVGFELTTVGGPRQRELADVLLRDTEVDVATSGLKALGGKLLREPQVLAHLVSVATHSETSEMRVHALYALQDAPEHDVHEAALPAFEANLRSDDNWARSTVAETLPDWPESPRLMELLEQLAADEDSHVRCKLANAFHASCPEHLRPLWERMAAEDSDEEVRRYARQALED
;
A
#
# COMPACT_ATOMS: atom_id res chain seq x y z
N MET A 1 11.41 -19.75 15.03
CA MET A 1 12.51 -20.69 14.65
C MET A 1 13.82 -19.92 14.46
N GLY A 2 14.57 -19.61 15.53
CA GLY A 2 15.73 -18.68 15.44
C GLY A 2 17.05 -19.12 16.08
N LEU A 3 17.14 -20.31 16.70
CA LEU A 3 18.39 -20.78 17.31
C LEU A 3 19.30 -21.61 16.36
N PHE A 4 18.85 -21.92 15.14
CA PHE A 4 19.64 -22.68 14.16
C PHE A 4 20.39 -21.83 13.14
N ASN A 5 20.02 -20.55 12.94
CA ASN A 5 20.71 -19.66 11.99
C ASN A 5 22.06 -19.13 12.49
N SER A 6 22.40 -19.28 13.77
CA SER A 6 23.69 -18.81 14.31
C SER A 6 24.80 -19.87 14.32
N MET A 7 24.47 -21.15 14.05
CA MET A 7 25.48 -22.23 14.05
C MET A 7 25.92 -22.69 12.65
N PHE A 8 25.23 -22.27 11.58
CA PHE A 8 25.59 -22.62 10.21
C PHE A 8 25.73 -21.35 9.34
N GLY A 9 26.94 -20.78 9.35
CA GLY A 9 27.46 -20.01 8.20
C GLY A 9 26.69 -18.76 7.79
N GLY A 10 26.73 -17.70 8.63
CA GLY A 10 26.49 -16.35 8.13
C GLY A 10 27.45 -16.01 7.00
N GLY A 11 26.91 -15.64 5.84
CA GLY A 11 27.74 -15.16 4.75
C GLY A 11 26.96 -14.70 3.54
N THR A 12 26.25 -15.62 2.87
CA THR A 12 25.61 -15.33 1.59
C THR A 12 24.13 -15.03 1.75
N GLY A 13 23.66 -13.98 1.07
CA GLY A 13 22.26 -13.56 1.05
C GLY A 13 21.83 -13.24 -0.36
N LEU A 14 20.52 -13.24 -0.59
CA LEU A 14 19.93 -12.81 -1.84
C LEU A 14 18.74 -11.92 -1.48
N ASP A 15 18.60 -10.80 -2.19
CA ASP A 15 17.50 -9.86 -2.04
C ASP A 15 16.95 -9.51 -3.43
N ILE A 16 15.65 -9.26 -3.53
CA ILE A 16 14.97 -8.85 -4.76
C ILE A 16 14.46 -7.42 -4.55
N SER A 17 14.79 -6.53 -5.46
CA SER A 17 14.18 -5.21 -5.58
C SER A 17 13.47 -5.13 -6.92
N LEU A 18 12.18 -4.86 -6.92
CA LEU A 18 11.43 -4.58 -8.16
C LEU A 18 11.35 -3.06 -8.36
N ASP A 19 11.36 -2.62 -9.61
CA ASP A 19 11.18 -1.20 -9.95
C ASP A 19 9.74 -0.75 -9.69
N SER A 20 8.79 -1.68 -9.85
CA SER A 20 7.38 -1.55 -9.48
C SER A 20 6.86 -2.87 -8.92
N ASP A 21 6.00 -2.79 -7.92
CA ASP A 21 5.27 -3.94 -7.38
C ASP A 21 3.91 -4.15 -8.07
N THR A 22 3.61 -3.32 -9.06
CA THR A 22 2.39 -3.37 -9.88
C THR A 22 2.83 -3.34 -11.33
N VAL A 23 2.54 -4.40 -12.09
CA VAL A 23 3.04 -4.60 -13.46
C VAL A 23 1.89 -4.95 -14.38
N GLU A 24 1.87 -4.37 -15.58
CA GLU A 24 0.86 -4.65 -16.59
C GLU A 24 1.12 -6.03 -17.22
N ALA A 25 0.09 -6.84 -17.44
CA ALA A 25 0.23 -8.09 -18.19
C ALA A 25 0.83 -7.80 -19.58
N GLY A 26 1.68 -8.69 -20.08
CA GLY A 26 2.38 -8.47 -21.36
C GLY A 26 3.58 -7.54 -21.33
N THR A 27 3.86 -6.88 -20.20
CA THR A 27 5.04 -6.02 -20.03
C THR A 27 6.19 -6.73 -19.30
N GLU A 28 7.34 -6.06 -19.20
CA GLU A 28 8.51 -6.60 -18.48
C GLU A 28 8.45 -6.24 -16.99
N LEU A 29 8.49 -7.28 -16.15
CA LEU A 29 8.81 -7.14 -14.73
C LEU A 29 10.31 -6.81 -14.60
N THR A 30 10.60 -5.59 -14.19
CA THR A 30 11.96 -5.04 -14.09
C THR A 30 12.40 -4.85 -12.64
N GLY A 31 13.71 -4.91 -12.42
CA GLY A 31 14.30 -4.71 -11.10
C GLY A 31 15.76 -5.18 -11.02
N ALA A 32 16.19 -5.54 -9.82
CA ALA A 32 17.53 -6.05 -9.56
C ALA A 32 17.52 -7.12 -8.47
N LEU A 33 18.40 -8.12 -8.64
CA LEU A 33 18.77 -9.04 -7.57
C LEU A 33 20.10 -8.63 -6.97
N THR A 34 20.15 -8.53 -5.65
CA THR A 34 21.40 -8.31 -4.92
C THR A 34 21.84 -9.61 -4.28
N ILE A 35 22.98 -10.14 -4.71
CA ILE A 35 23.59 -11.34 -4.11
C ILE A 35 24.75 -10.88 -3.22
N ARG A 36 24.64 -11.14 -1.92
CA ARG A 36 25.64 -10.78 -0.91
C ARG A 36 26.62 -11.93 -0.71
N GLY A 37 27.91 -11.64 -0.75
CA GLY A 37 29.01 -12.58 -0.58
C GLY A 37 29.38 -12.83 0.88
N GLY A 38 29.70 -14.09 1.19
CA GLY A 38 30.15 -14.48 2.53
C GLY A 38 31.61 -14.14 2.82
N LYS A 39 32.14 -14.68 3.92
CA LYS A 39 33.53 -14.43 4.37
C LYS A 39 34.62 -14.91 3.40
N LYS A 40 34.27 -15.74 2.41
CA LYS A 40 35.17 -16.25 1.37
C LYS A 40 34.57 -15.92 0.03
N ALA A 41 35.42 -15.65 -0.96
CA ALA A 41 34.99 -15.52 -2.33
C ALA A 41 34.37 -16.83 -2.80
N ALA A 42 33.30 -16.73 -3.56
CA ALA A 42 32.53 -17.85 -4.07
C ALA A 42 32.20 -17.61 -5.55
N ARG A 43 31.71 -18.66 -6.19
CA ARG A 43 31.24 -18.61 -7.58
C ARG A 43 29.77 -18.99 -7.58
N VAL A 44 28.93 -18.11 -8.11
CA VAL A 44 27.51 -18.40 -8.33
C VAL A 44 27.41 -19.10 -9.67
N THR A 45 27.10 -20.40 -9.66
CA THR A 45 27.02 -21.21 -10.88
C THR A 45 25.78 -20.86 -11.68
N LYS A 46 24.67 -20.59 -11.00
CA LYS A 46 23.38 -20.29 -11.62
C LYS A 46 22.51 -19.43 -10.70
N VAL A 47 21.83 -18.44 -11.26
CA VAL A 47 20.73 -17.72 -10.61
C VAL A 47 19.45 -18.03 -11.37
N VAL A 48 18.46 -18.58 -10.68
CA VAL A 48 17.14 -18.90 -11.24
C VAL A 48 16.12 -17.93 -10.67
N ALA A 49 15.31 -17.34 -11.54
CA ALA A 49 14.12 -16.61 -11.16
C ALA A 49 12.88 -17.40 -11.55
N LYS A 50 11.87 -17.35 -10.70
CA LYS A 50 10.60 -18.05 -10.88
C LYS A 50 9.43 -17.15 -10.53
N VAL A 51 8.51 -16.97 -11.46
CA VAL A 51 7.26 -16.24 -11.25
C VAL A 51 6.10 -17.24 -11.13
N LEU A 52 5.35 -17.11 -10.04
CA LEU A 52 4.19 -17.92 -9.70
C LEU A 52 2.97 -17.02 -9.55
N GLY A 53 1.90 -17.32 -10.27
CA GLY A 53 0.56 -16.81 -9.97
C GLY A 53 -0.22 -17.87 -9.21
N SER A 54 -0.93 -17.48 -8.15
CA SER A 54 -1.83 -18.37 -7.42
C SER A 54 -3.19 -17.73 -7.17
N ARG A 55 -4.26 -18.53 -7.27
CA ARG A 55 -5.62 -18.09 -6.95
C ARG A 55 -6.30 -19.12 -6.06
N VAL A 56 -6.99 -18.63 -5.03
CA VAL A 56 -7.87 -19.45 -4.19
C VAL A 56 -9.30 -19.28 -4.68
N GLY A 57 -9.86 -20.33 -5.27
CA GLY A 57 -11.25 -20.36 -5.75
C GLY A 57 -12.26 -20.64 -4.64
N GLY A 58 -13.53 -20.33 -4.89
CA GLY A 58 -14.63 -20.71 -4.02
C GLY A 58 -14.78 -22.23 -3.95
N ALA A 59 -14.83 -22.78 -2.74
CA ALA A 59 -14.79 -24.22 -2.39
C ALA A 59 -13.39 -24.86 -2.20
N GLY A 60 -12.33 -24.06 -2.07
CA GLY A 60 -11.00 -24.57 -1.72
C GLY A 60 -10.23 -25.16 -2.90
N ASP A 61 -10.59 -24.76 -4.13
CA ASP A 61 -9.83 -25.07 -5.34
C ASP A 61 -8.63 -24.12 -5.41
N PHE A 62 -7.42 -24.67 -5.59
CA PHE A 62 -6.17 -23.89 -5.64
C PHE A 62 -5.61 -23.98 -7.05
N GLU A 63 -5.60 -22.86 -7.76
CA GLU A 63 -4.94 -22.76 -9.06
C GLU A 63 -3.53 -22.20 -8.87
N HIS A 64 -2.54 -22.89 -9.44
CA HIS A 64 -1.15 -22.46 -9.46
C HIS A 64 -0.64 -22.44 -10.90
N ARG A 65 -0.16 -21.28 -11.36
CA ARG A 65 0.40 -21.09 -12.69
C ARG A 65 1.84 -20.59 -12.58
N VAL A 66 2.78 -21.34 -13.17
CA VAL A 66 4.18 -20.88 -13.31
C VAL A 66 4.25 -20.03 -14.58
N LEU A 67 4.55 -18.74 -14.45
CA LEU A 67 4.70 -17.83 -15.59
C LEU A 67 6.13 -17.79 -16.12
N PHE A 68 7.10 -17.94 -15.23
CA PHE A 68 8.52 -17.90 -15.55
C PHE A 68 9.27 -18.86 -14.63
N ASP A 69 10.25 -19.59 -15.15
CA ASP A 69 11.16 -20.46 -14.39
C ASP A 69 12.43 -20.67 -15.22
N ASP A 70 13.33 -19.69 -15.20
CA ASP A 70 14.55 -19.74 -16.00
C ASP A 70 15.78 -19.11 -15.31
N ALA A 71 16.95 -19.45 -15.85
CA ALA A 71 18.22 -18.90 -15.44
C ALA A 71 18.37 -17.46 -15.97
N ILE A 72 18.55 -16.50 -15.06
CA ILE A 72 18.75 -15.09 -15.42
C ILE A 72 20.22 -14.67 -15.34
N ALA A 73 21.06 -15.46 -14.67
CA ALA A 73 22.50 -15.28 -14.66
C ALA A 73 23.22 -16.60 -14.47
N LEU A 74 24.41 -16.69 -15.05
CA LEU A 74 25.29 -17.84 -14.97
C LEU A 74 26.70 -17.37 -14.67
N ASP A 75 27.42 -18.19 -13.92
CA ASP A 75 28.87 -18.05 -13.76
C ASP A 75 29.34 -16.68 -13.25
N LEU A 76 28.75 -16.23 -12.13
CA LEU A 76 29.12 -14.96 -11.51
C LEU A 76 30.22 -15.16 -10.47
N GLU A 77 31.23 -14.30 -10.48
CA GLU A 77 32.20 -14.20 -9.40
C GLU A 77 31.62 -13.37 -8.25
N LEU A 78 31.59 -13.93 -7.04
CA LEU A 78 31.09 -13.27 -5.84
C LEU A 78 32.26 -13.06 -4.86
N PRO A 79 32.85 -11.85 -4.82
CA PRO A 79 33.97 -11.56 -3.93
C PRO A 79 33.60 -11.68 -2.45
N ALA A 80 34.61 -11.89 -1.60
CA ALA A 80 34.40 -12.05 -0.16
C ALA A 80 33.86 -10.75 0.48
N GLY A 81 32.67 -10.80 1.06
CA GLY A 81 32.05 -9.68 1.76
C GLY A 81 31.50 -8.57 0.86
N GLU A 82 31.48 -8.75 -0.45
CA GLU A 82 30.92 -7.80 -1.42
C GLU A 82 29.56 -8.27 -1.93
N SER A 83 28.81 -7.37 -2.55
CA SER A 83 27.54 -7.67 -3.20
C SER A 83 27.67 -7.50 -4.71
N ILE A 84 27.00 -8.35 -5.47
CA ILE A 84 26.84 -8.18 -6.91
C ILE A 84 25.35 -7.93 -7.21
N GLU A 85 25.12 -7.06 -8.17
CA GLU A 85 23.79 -6.71 -8.64
C GLU A 85 23.56 -7.38 -10.00
N VAL A 86 22.47 -8.11 -10.13
CA VAL A 86 22.05 -8.77 -11.37
C VAL A 86 20.77 -8.08 -11.83
N PRO A 87 20.76 -7.41 -12.98
CA PRO A 87 19.54 -6.78 -13.50
C PRO A 87 18.51 -7.86 -13.80
N LEU A 88 17.27 -7.56 -13.44
CA LEU A 88 16.11 -8.40 -13.66
C LEU A 88 15.24 -7.76 -14.75
N SER A 89 14.96 -8.51 -15.81
CA SER A 89 13.92 -8.18 -16.80
C SER A 89 13.27 -9.50 -17.20
N LEU A 90 12.01 -9.68 -16.78
CA LEU A 90 11.21 -10.88 -17.04
C LEU A 90 9.94 -10.49 -17.80
N SER A 91 9.75 -11.00 -19.01
CA SER A 91 8.51 -10.78 -19.76
C SER A 91 7.36 -11.55 -19.11
N LEU A 92 6.33 -10.84 -18.67
CA LEU A 92 5.07 -11.46 -18.25
C LEU A 92 4.21 -11.76 -19.48
N PRO A 93 3.44 -12.85 -19.48
CA PRO A 93 2.53 -13.12 -20.59
C PRO A 93 1.34 -12.16 -20.58
N ASP A 94 0.80 -11.88 -21.77
CA ASP A 94 -0.37 -11.01 -21.96
C ASP A 94 -1.63 -11.53 -21.24
N ASP A 95 -1.71 -12.85 -21.01
CA ASP A 95 -2.84 -13.53 -20.37
C ASP A 95 -2.66 -13.74 -18.85
N ALA A 96 -1.78 -12.95 -18.21
CA ALA A 96 -1.59 -12.97 -16.77
C ALA A 96 -2.84 -12.39 -16.06
N ASP A 97 -3.63 -13.27 -15.44
CA ASP A 97 -4.89 -12.93 -14.76
C ASP A 97 -4.67 -12.05 -13.51
N PRO A 98 -5.20 -10.81 -13.48
CA PRO A 98 -5.00 -9.87 -12.39
C PRO A 98 -5.64 -10.28 -11.05
N THR A 99 -6.46 -11.33 -11.06
CA THR A 99 -7.06 -11.90 -9.84
C THR A 99 -6.14 -12.91 -9.13
N HIS A 100 -4.95 -13.20 -9.68
CA HIS A 100 -3.95 -14.04 -9.03
C HIS A 100 -3.01 -13.23 -8.13
N ASP A 101 -2.62 -13.83 -7.02
CA ASP A 101 -1.50 -13.37 -6.21
C ASP A 101 -0.19 -13.79 -6.90
N TYR A 102 0.64 -12.83 -7.29
CA TYR A 102 1.91 -13.11 -7.96
C TYR A 102 3.10 -13.04 -7.00
N GLN A 103 3.99 -14.02 -7.13
CA GLN A 103 5.23 -14.13 -6.37
C GLN A 103 6.40 -14.38 -7.32
N LEU A 104 7.41 -13.52 -7.24
CA LEU A 104 8.72 -13.77 -7.81
C LEU A 104 9.61 -14.38 -6.72
N THR A 105 10.17 -15.55 -6.99
CA THR A 105 11.19 -16.21 -6.17
C THR A 105 12.49 -16.28 -6.96
N ALA A 106 13.61 -15.94 -6.33
CA ALA A 106 14.93 -16.10 -6.91
C ALA A 106 15.82 -16.95 -6.00
N THR A 107 16.64 -17.81 -6.60
CA THR A 107 17.58 -18.70 -5.90
C THR A 107 18.92 -18.69 -6.63
N ALA A 108 20.02 -18.62 -5.87
CA ALA A 108 21.37 -18.70 -6.42
C ALA A 108 22.07 -20.00 -5.99
N ASP A 109 22.53 -20.80 -6.94
CA ASP A 109 23.34 -21.99 -6.72
C ASP A 109 24.80 -21.57 -6.44
N ILE A 110 25.27 -21.89 -5.23
CA ILE A 110 26.63 -21.58 -4.79
C ILE A 110 27.25 -22.86 -4.20
N PRO A 111 28.16 -23.53 -4.93
CA PRO A 111 28.72 -24.80 -4.49
C PRO A 111 29.34 -24.75 -3.08
N GLY A 112 28.85 -25.61 -2.19
CA GLY A 112 29.35 -25.71 -0.81
C GLY A 112 28.75 -24.69 0.16
N VAL A 113 27.76 -23.92 -0.27
CA VAL A 113 26.94 -23.03 0.58
C VAL A 113 25.47 -23.42 0.38
N ALA A 114 24.62 -23.16 1.38
CA ALA A 114 23.17 -23.30 1.18
C ALA A 114 22.70 -22.20 0.22
N ASP A 115 21.95 -22.58 -0.81
CA ASP A 115 21.49 -21.67 -1.86
C ASP A 115 20.69 -20.52 -1.25
N PRO A 116 21.19 -19.27 -1.29
CA PRO A 116 20.40 -18.14 -0.83
C PRO A 116 19.21 -17.96 -1.77
N SER A 117 18.05 -17.68 -1.19
CA SER A 117 16.82 -17.43 -1.91
C SER A 117 16.09 -16.25 -1.32
N ALA A 118 15.29 -15.59 -2.16
CA ALA A 118 14.41 -14.51 -1.77
C ALA A 118 13.10 -14.61 -2.54
N LYS A 119 12.08 -13.96 -1.98
CA LYS A 119 10.76 -13.88 -2.59
C LYS A 119 10.23 -12.46 -2.46
N VAL A 120 9.49 -12.02 -3.46
CA VAL A 120 8.75 -10.76 -3.43
C VAL A 120 7.39 -10.98 -4.10
N SER A 121 6.35 -10.43 -3.49
CA SER A 121 5.02 -10.41 -4.11
C SER A 121 4.85 -9.14 -4.94
N PHE A 122 4.13 -9.26 -6.03
CA PHE A 122 3.71 -8.14 -6.86
C PHE A 122 2.29 -8.39 -7.35
N THR A 123 1.66 -7.35 -7.86
CA THR A 123 0.33 -7.41 -8.47
C THR A 123 0.48 -7.29 -9.97
N VAL A 124 -0.26 -8.12 -10.70
CA VAL A 124 -0.45 -7.91 -12.12
C VAL A 124 -1.80 -7.21 -12.29
N PHE A 125 -1.82 -6.13 -13.05
CA PHE A 125 -3.06 -5.62 -13.58
C PHE A 125 -3.13 -6.02 -15.05
N GLY A 126 -4.32 -6.34 -15.54
CA GLY A 126 -4.46 -6.77 -16.92
C GLY A 126 -3.98 -5.67 -17.86
N ALA A 127 -3.21 -6.04 -18.87
CA ALA A 127 -3.55 -5.56 -20.20
C ALA A 127 -4.96 -6.10 -20.43
N GLU A 128 -5.98 -5.26 -20.25
CA GLU A 128 -7.37 -5.64 -20.53
C GLU A 128 -7.40 -6.36 -21.87
N ASP A 129 -7.75 -7.65 -21.85
CA ASP A 129 -7.86 -8.56 -23.00
C ASP A 129 -7.20 -8.04 -24.28
N ALA A 130 -5.93 -8.40 -24.53
CA ALA A 130 -5.30 -8.26 -25.85
C ALA A 130 -5.91 -9.22 -26.91
N GLU A 131 -7.16 -9.66 -26.70
CA GLU A 131 -8.14 -9.99 -27.74
C GLU A 131 -9.19 -8.87 -27.90
N HIS A 132 -8.85 -7.60 -27.67
CA HIS A 132 -9.62 -6.47 -28.20
C HIS A 132 -9.35 -6.35 -29.70
N ASP A 133 -10.02 -7.21 -30.46
CA ASP A 133 -10.27 -7.02 -31.88
C ASP A 133 -11.07 -5.71 -32.03
N SER A 134 -10.36 -4.57 -32.09
CA SER A 134 -10.84 -3.19 -32.19
C SER A 134 -11.74 -2.68 -31.04
N ALA A 135 -11.14 -2.18 -29.95
CA ALA A 135 -11.84 -1.16 -29.15
C ALA A 135 -12.34 -0.06 -30.10
N THR A 136 -13.63 0.26 -30.01
CA THR A 136 -14.19 1.28 -30.91
C THR A 136 -13.55 2.61 -30.56
N THR A 137 -12.72 3.15 -31.46
CA THR A 137 -12.19 4.50 -31.29
C THR A 137 -13.31 5.49 -31.58
N TYR A 138 -13.85 6.12 -30.55
CA TYR A 138 -14.77 7.23 -30.71
C TYR A 138 -14.00 8.53 -30.93
N THR A 139 -14.54 9.39 -31.77
CA THR A 139 -14.21 10.82 -31.79
C THR A 139 -14.93 11.55 -30.66
N VAL A 140 -14.46 12.74 -30.30
CA VAL A 140 -15.14 13.62 -29.33
C VAL A 140 -16.61 13.85 -29.71
N ASP A 141 -16.91 14.05 -31.00
CA ASP A 141 -18.27 14.27 -31.49
C ASP A 141 -19.17 13.04 -31.31
N GLU A 142 -18.63 11.83 -31.43
CA GLU A 142 -19.39 10.60 -31.22
C GLU A 142 -19.66 10.36 -29.73
N VAL A 143 -18.68 10.63 -28.85
CA VAL A 143 -18.89 10.62 -27.40
C VAL A 143 -19.99 11.60 -27.01
N LEU A 144 -19.93 12.85 -27.50
CA LEU A 144 -20.96 13.85 -27.23
C LEU A 144 -22.31 13.51 -27.87
N GLY A 145 -22.32 12.80 -28.99
CA GLY A 145 -23.55 12.30 -29.61
C GLY A 145 -24.24 11.23 -28.77
N GLN A 146 -23.46 10.35 -28.14
CA GLN A 146 -23.96 9.27 -27.28
C GLN A 146 -24.35 9.78 -25.88
N TRP A 147 -23.56 10.70 -25.32
CA TRP A 147 -23.78 11.30 -24.00
C TRP A 147 -23.89 12.84 -24.08
N PRO A 148 -24.99 13.37 -24.64
CA PRO A 148 -25.12 14.80 -24.92
C PRO A 148 -25.12 15.69 -23.68
N ALA A 149 -25.47 15.15 -22.51
CA ALA A 149 -25.42 15.90 -21.25
C ALA A 149 -23.99 16.26 -20.81
N LEU A 150 -22.95 15.63 -21.38
CA LEU A 150 -21.55 16.02 -21.15
C LEU A 150 -21.22 17.43 -21.68
N SER A 151 -21.98 17.94 -22.65
CA SER A 151 -21.88 19.34 -23.11
C SER A 151 -22.76 20.31 -22.31
N GLY A 152 -23.59 19.81 -21.40
CA GLY A 152 -24.52 20.60 -20.61
C GLY A 152 -23.88 21.33 -19.44
N HIS A 153 -24.62 22.29 -18.87
CA HIS A 153 -24.25 22.99 -17.63
C HIS A 153 -25.04 22.52 -16.41
N ASP A 154 -25.97 21.58 -16.58
CA ASP A 154 -26.68 20.96 -15.45
C ASP A 154 -25.76 19.91 -14.80
N VAL A 155 -25.38 20.15 -13.55
CA VAL A 155 -24.36 19.34 -12.85
C VAL A 155 -24.80 17.89 -12.65
N GLU A 156 -26.08 17.65 -12.34
CA GLU A 156 -26.57 16.30 -12.09
C GLU A 156 -26.70 15.51 -13.40
N ALA A 157 -27.25 16.11 -14.46
CA ALA A 157 -27.29 15.47 -15.77
C ALA A 157 -25.89 15.21 -16.33
N PHE A 158 -24.95 16.14 -16.13
CA PHE A 158 -23.54 15.95 -16.48
C PHE A 158 -22.93 14.78 -15.70
N ARG A 159 -23.17 14.71 -14.39
CA ARG A 159 -22.68 13.64 -13.52
C ARG A 159 -23.22 12.28 -13.96
N GLU A 160 -24.52 12.17 -14.22
CA GLU A 160 -25.15 10.92 -14.69
C GLU A 160 -24.52 10.46 -16.00
N ALA A 161 -24.33 11.37 -16.96
CA ALA A 161 -23.67 11.04 -18.22
C ALA A 161 -22.20 10.64 -18.05
N ALA A 162 -21.47 11.26 -17.11
CA ALA A 162 -20.09 10.88 -16.82
C ALA A 162 -19.98 9.51 -16.13
N VAL A 163 -20.96 9.13 -15.30
CA VAL A 163 -21.09 7.76 -14.75
C VAL A 163 -21.31 6.76 -15.88
N GLU A 164 -22.27 7.01 -16.77
CA GLU A 164 -22.57 6.14 -17.90
C GLU A 164 -21.37 5.98 -18.84
N LEU A 165 -20.64 7.08 -19.09
CA LEU A 165 -19.39 7.06 -19.87
C LEU A 165 -18.34 6.17 -19.19
N TYR A 166 -18.16 6.30 -17.86
CA TYR A 166 -17.23 5.48 -17.10
C TYR A 166 -17.63 4.01 -17.10
N GLU A 167 -18.91 3.68 -16.94
CA GLU A 167 -19.40 2.29 -16.99
C GLU A 167 -19.22 1.67 -18.38
N ALA A 168 -19.29 2.48 -19.44
CA ALA A 168 -19.08 2.03 -20.81
C ALA A 168 -17.60 1.87 -21.19
N ARG A 169 -16.65 2.33 -20.36
CA ARG A 169 -15.21 2.42 -20.69
C ARG A 169 -14.58 1.11 -21.19
N GLU A 170 -15.10 -0.03 -20.73
CA GLU A 170 -14.63 -1.37 -21.13
C GLU A 170 -14.95 -1.69 -22.61
N ASN A 171 -15.69 -0.84 -23.31
CA ASN A 171 -16.12 -1.07 -24.69
C ASN A 171 -15.49 -0.10 -25.72
N PHE A 172 -14.66 0.86 -25.28
CA PHE A 172 -14.11 1.87 -26.18
C PHE A 172 -12.80 2.50 -25.67
N ASP A 173 -12.06 3.13 -26.58
CA ASP A 173 -10.87 3.91 -26.23
C ASP A 173 -11.26 5.18 -25.44
N VAL A 174 -10.87 5.23 -24.17
CA VAL A 174 -11.22 6.29 -23.22
C VAL A 174 -10.66 7.66 -23.58
N THR A 175 -9.73 7.76 -24.54
CA THR A 175 -9.04 9.01 -24.91
C THR A 175 -10.03 10.15 -25.24
N ALA A 176 -11.02 9.89 -26.10
CA ALA A 176 -12.01 10.91 -26.46
C ALA A 176 -12.94 11.28 -25.29
N GLY A 177 -13.27 10.31 -24.43
CA GLY A 177 -14.01 10.56 -23.20
C GLY A 177 -13.24 11.43 -22.22
N ALA A 178 -11.95 11.16 -22.04
CA ALA A 178 -11.05 11.96 -21.23
C ALA A 178 -10.89 13.37 -21.81
N GLU A 179 -10.78 13.54 -23.12
CA GLU A 179 -10.73 14.86 -23.78
C GLU A 179 -12.01 15.67 -23.52
N VAL A 180 -13.19 15.05 -23.64
CA VAL A 180 -14.48 15.69 -23.32
C VAL A 180 -14.50 16.19 -21.88
N LEU A 181 -14.09 15.35 -20.92
CA LEU A 181 -14.07 15.70 -19.50
C LEU A 181 -13.04 16.79 -19.19
N ALA A 182 -11.83 16.71 -19.77
CA ALA A 182 -10.80 17.73 -19.64
C ALA A 182 -11.25 19.10 -20.17
N GLY A 183 -12.06 19.12 -21.25
CA GLY A 183 -12.68 20.33 -21.78
C GLY A 183 -13.57 21.09 -20.78
N ARG A 184 -13.99 20.44 -19.69
CA ARG A 184 -14.84 21.03 -18.64
C ARG A 184 -14.06 21.56 -17.43
N PHE A 185 -12.74 21.46 -17.44
CA PHE A 185 -11.88 21.93 -16.34
C PHE A 185 -11.89 23.45 -16.14
N HIS A 186 -12.41 24.18 -17.12
CA HIS A 186 -12.45 25.65 -17.11
C HIS A 186 -13.88 26.22 -17.06
N ASP A 187 -14.90 25.41 -16.78
CA ASP A 187 -16.27 25.91 -16.64
C ASP A 187 -16.42 26.88 -15.47
N ASP A 188 -17.33 27.85 -15.58
CA ASP A 188 -17.56 28.80 -14.49
C ASP A 188 -18.07 28.11 -13.21
N ASP A 189 -18.88 27.05 -13.34
CA ASP A 189 -19.40 26.28 -12.21
C ASP A 189 -18.32 25.34 -11.64
N LEU A 190 -17.93 25.60 -10.40
CA LEU A 190 -16.91 24.83 -9.70
C LEU A 190 -17.32 23.37 -9.45
N LYS A 191 -18.60 23.09 -9.24
CA LYS A 191 -19.08 21.71 -9.05
C LYS A 191 -18.96 20.92 -10.34
N LEU A 192 -19.19 21.57 -11.48
CA LEU A 192 -19.03 20.93 -12.78
C LEU A 192 -17.55 20.64 -13.05
N ARG A 193 -16.66 21.60 -12.78
CA ARG A 193 -15.20 21.36 -12.82
C ARG A 193 -14.80 20.18 -11.95
N GLN A 194 -15.22 20.17 -10.69
CA GLN A 194 -14.89 19.10 -9.73
C GLN A 194 -15.38 17.73 -10.22
N THR A 195 -16.61 17.67 -10.72
CA THR A 195 -17.21 16.45 -11.26
C THR A 195 -16.43 15.95 -12.48
N ALA A 196 -16.09 16.86 -13.40
CA ALA A 196 -15.30 16.53 -14.57
C ALA A 196 -13.88 16.04 -14.21
N THR A 197 -13.20 16.71 -13.28
CA THR A 197 -11.88 16.30 -12.79
C THR A 197 -11.90 14.90 -12.18
N TRP A 198 -12.90 14.60 -11.34
CA TRP A 198 -13.05 13.29 -10.74
C TRP A 198 -13.26 12.18 -11.77
N TRP A 199 -14.19 12.39 -12.71
CA TRP A 199 -14.48 11.39 -13.73
C TRP A 199 -13.37 11.24 -14.77
N TYR A 200 -12.64 12.31 -15.07
CA TYR A 200 -11.45 12.27 -15.91
C TYR A 200 -10.40 11.32 -15.32
N ALA A 201 -10.09 11.47 -14.03
CA ALA A 201 -9.15 10.58 -13.37
C ALA A 201 -9.67 9.14 -13.29
N ARG A 202 -10.97 8.95 -13.01
CA ARG A 202 -11.55 7.60 -12.93
C ARG A 202 -11.60 6.87 -14.27
N ILE A 203 -11.95 7.56 -15.37
CA ILE A 203 -12.06 6.89 -16.68
C ILE A 203 -10.70 6.47 -17.20
N LEU A 204 -9.65 7.25 -16.92
CA LEU A 204 -8.27 6.87 -17.20
C LEU A 204 -7.79 5.76 -16.26
N GLY A 205 -8.24 5.78 -15.00
CA GLY A 205 -7.85 4.81 -13.99
C GLY A 205 -6.36 4.90 -13.61
N PRO A 206 -5.85 3.92 -12.84
CA PRO A 206 -4.44 3.86 -12.50
C PRO A 206 -3.58 3.76 -13.77
N THR A 207 -2.63 4.69 -13.92
CA THR A 207 -1.76 4.76 -15.11
C THR A 207 -0.36 5.22 -14.73
N THR A 208 0.60 4.94 -15.61
CA THR A 208 1.97 5.48 -15.55
C THR A 208 2.19 6.61 -16.57
N ASP A 209 1.18 6.92 -17.39
CA ASP A 209 1.28 7.97 -18.40
C ASP A 209 1.28 9.36 -17.73
N ALA A 210 2.42 10.03 -17.79
CA ALA A 210 2.57 11.38 -17.27
C ALA A 210 1.64 12.39 -17.98
N ALA A 211 1.24 12.15 -19.23
CA ALA A 211 0.33 13.02 -19.97
C ALA A 211 -1.07 13.08 -19.33
N ALA A 212 -1.48 12.04 -18.61
CA ALA A 212 -2.75 12.01 -17.88
C ALA A 212 -2.82 13.08 -16.76
N VAL A 213 -1.68 13.60 -16.31
CA VAL A 213 -1.62 14.52 -15.16
C VAL A 213 -1.46 15.97 -15.62
N GLU A 214 -0.93 16.21 -16.83
CA GLU A 214 -0.63 17.55 -17.33
C GLU A 214 -1.84 18.51 -17.27
N PRO A 215 -3.06 18.11 -17.71
CA PRO A 215 -4.23 18.99 -17.64
C PRO A 215 -4.64 19.33 -16.20
N LEU A 216 -4.37 18.43 -15.25
CA LEU A 216 -4.72 18.59 -13.84
C LEU A 216 -3.76 19.52 -13.09
N LEU A 217 -2.50 19.61 -13.50
CA LEU A 217 -1.51 20.49 -12.87
C LEU A 217 -1.92 21.97 -12.93
N ALA A 218 -2.60 22.39 -14.01
CA ALA A 218 -3.12 23.75 -14.15
C ALA A 218 -4.22 24.09 -13.13
N LEU A 219 -4.85 23.08 -12.52
CA LEU A 219 -5.94 23.23 -11.55
C LEU A 219 -5.46 23.38 -10.11
N THR A 220 -4.15 23.19 -9.85
CA THR A 220 -3.53 23.33 -8.52
C THR A 220 -3.55 24.75 -7.97
N SER A 221 -3.86 25.76 -8.81
CA SER A 221 -3.99 27.16 -8.40
C SER A 221 -5.42 27.60 -8.09
N VAL A 222 -6.40 26.70 -8.13
CA VAL A 222 -7.79 27.02 -7.77
C VAL A 222 -7.88 27.33 -6.28
N ASP A 223 -8.43 28.49 -5.92
CA ASP A 223 -8.58 28.94 -4.53
C ASP A 223 -9.89 28.41 -3.90
N ASP A 224 -10.02 27.08 -3.86
CA ASP A 224 -11.14 26.41 -3.21
C ASP A 224 -10.68 25.07 -2.61
N VAL A 225 -10.87 24.92 -1.30
CA VAL A 225 -10.34 23.78 -0.55
C VAL A 225 -11.02 22.47 -0.94
N ASP A 226 -12.35 22.47 -1.14
CA ASP A 226 -13.12 21.27 -1.48
C ASP A 226 -12.74 20.78 -2.88
N PHE A 227 -12.54 21.71 -3.81
CA PHE A 227 -12.05 21.42 -5.15
C PHE A 227 -10.64 20.82 -5.12
N LEU A 228 -9.70 21.45 -4.38
CA LEU A 228 -8.33 20.96 -4.28
C LEU A 228 -8.24 19.60 -3.59
N GLN A 229 -9.09 19.33 -2.60
CA GLN A 229 -9.20 17.98 -2.02
C GLN A 229 -9.73 16.97 -3.04
N GLY A 230 -10.70 17.34 -3.87
CA GLY A 230 -11.14 16.52 -5.01
C GLY A 230 -10.02 16.26 -6.02
N LEU A 231 -9.15 17.26 -6.26
CA LEU A 231 -7.97 17.14 -7.12
C LEU A 231 -6.93 16.18 -6.54
N VAL A 232 -6.73 16.19 -5.21
CA VAL A 232 -5.91 15.18 -4.51
C VAL A 232 -6.50 13.78 -4.69
N SER A 233 -7.80 13.59 -4.48
CA SER A 233 -8.42 12.28 -4.68
C SER A 233 -8.36 11.82 -6.14
N ALA A 234 -8.42 12.74 -7.11
CA ALA A 234 -8.21 12.43 -8.52
C ALA A 234 -6.77 11.92 -8.78
N ALA A 235 -5.76 12.46 -8.07
CA ALA A 235 -4.40 11.90 -8.10
C ALA A 235 -4.39 10.43 -7.64
N GLY A 236 -5.13 10.12 -6.57
CA GLY A 236 -5.34 8.75 -6.10
C GLY A 236 -5.88 7.81 -7.16
N ALA A 237 -6.94 8.24 -7.87
CA ALA A 237 -7.56 7.45 -8.93
C ALA A 237 -6.62 7.20 -10.13
N LEU A 238 -5.66 8.11 -10.38
CA LEU A 238 -4.63 7.96 -11.42
C LEU A 238 -3.47 7.05 -11.01
N GLY A 239 -3.39 6.64 -9.74
CA GLY A 239 -2.33 5.76 -9.25
C GLY A 239 -0.94 6.38 -9.44
N PRO A 240 0.06 5.65 -9.97
CA PRO A 240 1.45 6.11 -10.05
C PRO A 240 1.65 7.47 -10.70
N ALA A 241 0.94 7.77 -11.81
CA ALA A 241 1.04 9.08 -12.46
C ALA A 241 0.63 10.21 -11.51
N GLY A 242 -0.36 9.97 -10.64
CA GLY A 242 -0.87 10.92 -9.65
C GLY A 242 0.20 11.47 -8.69
N GLU A 243 1.34 10.79 -8.50
CA GLU A 243 2.42 11.27 -7.63
C GLU A 243 2.92 12.67 -8.02
N ALA A 244 2.97 12.97 -9.33
CA ALA A 244 3.37 14.30 -9.81
C ALA A 244 2.40 15.41 -9.36
N LEU A 245 1.09 15.11 -9.32
CA LEU A 245 0.07 16.03 -8.86
C LEU A 245 0.15 16.23 -7.34
N LEU A 246 0.36 15.15 -6.58
CA LEU A 246 0.59 15.22 -5.14
C LEU A 246 1.83 16.05 -4.81
N ALA A 247 2.92 15.88 -5.58
CA ALA A 247 4.14 16.66 -5.42
C ALA A 247 3.92 18.17 -5.64
N ALA A 248 3.03 18.55 -6.56
CA ALA A 248 2.67 19.95 -6.77
C ALA A 248 1.88 20.55 -5.59
N LEU A 249 1.11 19.73 -4.87
CA LEU A 249 0.23 20.15 -3.77
C LEU A 249 0.84 19.99 -2.37
N VAL A 250 1.93 19.25 -2.20
CA VAL A 250 2.55 18.94 -0.89
C VAL A 250 2.99 20.18 -0.09
N ARG A 251 3.21 21.32 -0.76
CA ARG A 251 3.57 22.61 -0.15
C ARG A 251 2.47 23.67 -0.29
N HIS A 252 1.23 23.26 -0.56
CA HIS A 252 0.12 24.18 -0.76
C HIS A 252 -0.10 25.07 0.48
N PRO A 253 -0.47 26.36 0.35
CA PRO A 253 -0.67 27.25 1.50
C PRO A 253 -1.72 26.74 2.50
N LEU A 254 -2.77 26.09 2.01
CA LEU A 254 -3.85 25.53 2.84
C LEU A 254 -3.42 24.20 3.50
N PRO A 255 -3.41 24.10 4.84
CA PRO A 255 -3.02 22.88 5.54
C PRO A 255 -3.95 21.69 5.27
N GLU A 256 -5.24 21.94 5.01
CA GLU A 256 -6.21 20.91 4.66
C GLU A 256 -5.83 20.17 3.37
N VAL A 257 -5.28 20.89 2.40
CA VAL A 257 -4.79 20.31 1.14
C VAL A 257 -3.54 19.48 1.39
N ARG A 258 -2.57 19.99 2.15
CA ARG A 258 -1.34 19.25 2.49
C ARG A 258 -1.63 17.99 3.30
N ARG A 259 -2.59 18.07 4.24
CA ARG A 259 -3.09 16.92 5.00
C ARG A 259 -3.66 15.86 4.06
N SER A 260 -4.54 16.25 3.13
CA SER A 260 -5.11 15.35 2.12
C SER A 260 -4.02 14.70 1.26
N VAL A 261 -2.98 15.45 0.86
CA VAL A 261 -1.83 14.88 0.14
C VAL A 261 -1.20 13.73 0.93
N GLY A 262 -0.97 13.89 2.23
CA GLY A 262 -0.38 12.81 3.05
C GLY A 262 -1.25 11.55 3.13
N PHE A 263 -2.59 11.70 3.18
CA PHE A 263 -3.48 10.55 3.12
C PHE A 263 -3.39 9.80 1.79
N GLU A 264 -3.41 10.54 0.69
CA GLU A 264 -3.40 9.95 -0.65
C GLU A 264 -2.03 9.37 -1.03
N LEU A 265 -0.95 9.96 -0.50
CA LEU A 265 0.42 9.54 -0.79
C LEU A 265 0.71 8.10 -0.36
N THR A 266 0.03 7.60 0.67
CA THR A 266 0.14 6.18 1.09
C THR A 266 -0.46 5.24 0.04
N THR A 267 -1.55 5.66 -0.60
CA THR A 267 -2.30 4.88 -1.60
C THR A 267 -1.65 4.95 -2.97
N VAL A 268 -1.21 6.15 -3.39
CA VAL A 268 -0.50 6.36 -4.66
C VAL A 268 0.90 5.73 -4.63
N GLY A 269 1.61 5.87 -3.51
CA GLY A 269 3.00 5.43 -3.40
C GLY A 269 3.93 6.20 -4.35
N GLY A 270 4.87 5.48 -4.96
CA GLY A 270 5.79 6.02 -5.96
C GLY A 270 7.22 6.30 -5.45
N PRO A 271 8.17 6.54 -6.37
CA PRO A 271 9.59 6.69 -6.04
C PRO A 271 9.92 7.91 -5.17
N ARG A 272 9.03 8.91 -5.11
CA ARG A 272 9.20 10.12 -4.29
C ARG A 272 8.36 10.10 -3.03
N GLN A 273 7.61 9.02 -2.75
CA GLN A 273 6.76 8.90 -1.55
C GLN A 273 7.48 9.34 -0.28
N ARG A 274 8.71 8.83 -0.04
CA ARG A 274 9.52 9.18 1.12
C ARG A 274 9.92 10.66 1.14
N GLU A 275 10.35 11.21 0.01
CA GLU A 275 10.73 12.63 -0.11
C GLU A 275 9.54 13.53 0.23
N LEU A 276 8.35 13.19 -0.28
CA LEU A 276 7.12 13.96 -0.06
C LEU A 276 6.61 13.81 1.38
N ALA A 277 6.68 12.61 1.97
CA ALA A 277 6.37 12.38 3.37
C ALA A 277 7.30 13.19 4.30
N ASP A 278 8.60 13.27 3.99
CA ASP A 278 9.57 14.09 4.72
C ASP A 278 9.25 15.60 4.66
N VAL A 279 8.59 16.07 3.59
CA VAL A 279 8.10 17.45 3.53
C VAL A 279 6.96 17.66 4.52
N LEU A 280 5.98 16.74 4.55
CA LEU A 280 4.83 16.80 5.45
C LEU A 280 5.24 16.69 6.92
N LEU A 281 6.22 15.83 7.26
CA LEU A 281 6.73 15.67 8.62
C LEU A 281 7.36 16.93 9.21
N ARG A 282 7.82 17.86 8.37
CA ARG A 282 8.41 19.15 8.79
C ARG A 282 7.38 20.27 8.84
N ASP A 283 6.11 19.96 8.60
CA ASP A 283 5.04 20.94 8.66
C ASP A 283 4.84 21.45 10.10
N THR A 284 4.42 22.70 10.21
CA THR A 284 4.14 23.31 11.52
C THR A 284 2.78 22.89 12.07
N GLU A 285 1.85 22.49 11.20
CA GLU A 285 0.55 21.99 11.60
C GLU A 285 0.63 20.50 11.94
N VAL A 286 0.27 20.15 13.17
CA VAL A 286 0.37 18.77 13.68
C VAL A 286 -0.42 17.78 12.83
N ASP A 287 -1.60 18.18 12.33
CA ASP A 287 -2.45 17.36 11.46
C ASP A 287 -1.81 17.04 10.10
N VAL A 288 -0.92 17.91 9.62
CA VAL A 288 -0.16 17.68 8.38
C VAL A 288 1.07 16.82 8.67
N ALA A 289 1.75 17.08 9.80
CA ALA A 289 2.87 16.25 10.22
C ALA A 289 2.45 14.79 10.46
N THR A 290 1.28 14.57 11.08
CA THR A 290 0.76 13.22 11.31
C THR A 290 0.31 12.52 10.03
N SER A 291 -0.17 13.25 9.02
CA SER A 291 -0.41 12.65 7.68
C SER A 291 0.91 12.24 7.00
N GLY A 292 2.00 12.98 7.25
CA GLY A 292 3.36 12.56 6.86
C GLY A 292 3.82 11.26 7.50
N LEU A 293 3.51 11.04 8.80
CA LEU A 293 3.80 9.76 9.46
C LEU A 293 3.03 8.60 8.80
N LYS A 294 1.75 8.81 8.48
CA LYS A 294 0.95 7.81 7.77
C LYS A 294 1.53 7.50 6.39
N ALA A 295 1.97 8.52 5.66
CA ALA A 295 2.62 8.37 4.35
C ALA A 295 3.94 7.60 4.39
N LEU A 296 4.58 7.45 5.55
CA LEU A 296 5.74 6.58 5.76
C LEU A 296 5.37 5.11 6.05
N GLY A 297 4.08 4.79 6.19
CA GLY A 297 3.59 3.43 6.42
C GLY A 297 3.68 2.53 5.19
N GLY A 298 3.13 1.31 5.31
CA GLY A 298 3.10 0.33 4.23
C GLY A 298 4.50 -0.13 3.80
N LYS A 299 4.79 -0.06 2.49
CA LYS A 299 6.04 -0.62 1.92
C LYS A 299 7.30 0.07 2.41
N LEU A 300 7.23 1.37 2.74
CA LEU A 300 8.40 2.13 3.21
C LEU A 300 8.92 1.62 4.57
N LEU A 301 8.11 0.87 5.32
CA LEU A 301 8.55 0.22 6.57
C LEU A 301 9.66 -0.81 6.36
N ARG A 302 9.84 -1.33 5.14
CA ARG A 302 10.97 -2.21 4.78
C ARG A 302 12.30 -1.46 4.81
N GLU A 303 12.29 -0.14 4.69
CA GLU A 303 13.49 0.66 4.82
C GLU A 303 13.87 0.80 6.31
N PRO A 304 15.05 0.30 6.73
CA PRO A 304 15.42 0.31 8.15
C PRO A 304 15.43 1.72 8.77
N GLN A 305 15.69 2.74 7.95
CA GLN A 305 15.73 4.14 8.37
C GLN A 305 14.32 4.69 8.64
N VAL A 306 13.34 4.32 7.81
CA VAL A 306 11.93 4.73 7.98
C VAL A 306 11.34 4.04 9.20
N LEU A 307 11.55 2.74 9.33
CA LEU A 307 11.13 1.97 10.51
C LEU A 307 11.74 2.53 11.80
N ALA A 308 13.06 2.75 11.83
CA ALA A 308 13.72 3.34 12.99
C ALA A 308 13.19 4.74 13.33
N HIS A 309 12.87 5.55 12.32
CA HIS A 309 12.27 6.86 12.52
C HIS A 309 10.88 6.75 13.16
N LEU A 310 9.97 5.94 12.61
CA LEU A 310 8.63 5.76 13.16
C LEU A 310 8.64 5.15 14.56
N VAL A 311 9.49 4.15 14.83
CA VAL A 311 9.70 3.61 16.17
C VAL A 311 10.19 4.69 17.14
N SER A 312 11.12 5.54 16.70
CA SER A 312 11.60 6.65 17.51
C SER A 312 10.50 7.66 17.82
N VAL A 313 9.68 8.04 16.84
CA VAL A 313 8.57 8.98 17.03
C VAL A 313 7.52 8.39 17.98
N ALA A 314 7.12 7.13 17.74
CA ALA A 314 6.16 6.41 18.57
C ALA A 314 6.64 6.27 20.03
N THR A 315 7.95 6.15 20.26
CA THR A 315 8.52 5.94 21.60
C THR A 315 8.80 7.25 22.34
N HIS A 316 9.29 8.28 21.63
CA HIS A 316 9.93 9.44 22.26
C HIS A 316 9.24 10.78 21.99
N SER A 317 8.21 10.83 21.12
CA SER A 317 7.52 12.10 20.88
C SER A 317 6.81 12.59 22.14
N GLU A 318 6.92 13.88 22.42
CA GLU A 318 6.26 14.53 23.56
C GLU A 318 4.74 14.53 23.39
N THR A 319 4.26 14.74 22.15
CA THR A 319 2.83 14.78 21.84
C THR A 319 2.26 13.39 21.62
N SER A 320 1.11 13.15 22.24
CA SER A 320 0.34 11.92 22.10
C SER A 320 -0.11 11.68 20.66
N GLU A 321 -0.52 12.74 19.97
CA GLU A 321 -0.92 12.73 18.57
C GLU A 321 0.16 12.09 17.70
N MET A 322 1.41 12.55 17.81
CA MET A 322 2.52 12.02 17.02
C MET A 322 2.85 10.57 17.37
N ARG A 323 2.78 10.21 18.66
CA ARG A 323 3.01 8.82 19.07
C ARG A 323 1.95 7.89 18.48
N VAL A 324 0.67 8.25 18.62
CA VAL A 324 -0.48 7.49 18.13
C VAL A 324 -0.43 7.34 16.60
N HIS A 325 -0.16 8.41 15.87
CA HIS A 325 -0.09 8.34 14.40
C HIS A 325 1.12 7.54 13.90
N ALA A 326 2.23 7.53 14.64
CA ALA A 326 3.34 6.64 14.36
C ALA A 326 3.00 5.16 14.65
N LEU A 327 2.22 4.87 15.71
CA LEU A 327 1.72 3.50 15.96
C LEU A 327 0.79 3.02 14.84
N TYR A 328 -0.13 3.86 14.37
CA TYR A 328 -0.97 3.52 13.22
C TYR A 328 -0.14 3.25 11.96
N ALA A 329 0.89 4.06 11.69
CA ALA A 329 1.78 3.80 10.57
C ALA A 329 2.54 2.47 10.70
N LEU A 330 2.87 2.04 11.93
CA LEU A 330 3.53 0.76 12.23
C LEU A 330 2.58 -0.45 12.23
N GLN A 331 1.26 -0.23 12.36
CA GLN A 331 0.26 -1.29 12.32
C GLN A 331 0.24 -1.98 10.96
N ASP A 332 0.29 -1.19 9.88
CA ASP A 332 0.24 -1.65 8.48
C ASP A 332 1.56 -2.30 8.00
N ALA A 333 2.35 -2.83 8.94
CA ALA A 333 3.61 -3.50 8.66
C ALA A 333 3.39 -4.79 7.86
N PRO A 334 4.04 -4.97 6.69
CA PRO A 334 3.79 -6.12 5.83
C PRO A 334 4.51 -7.40 6.30
N GLU A 335 5.47 -7.32 7.23
CA GLU A 335 6.28 -8.46 7.66
C GLU A 335 6.44 -8.59 9.18
N HIS A 336 6.65 -9.84 9.62
CA HIS A 336 6.87 -10.20 11.02
C HIS A 336 8.10 -9.53 11.66
N ASP A 337 9.19 -9.35 10.91
CA ASP A 337 10.41 -8.71 11.44
C ASP A 337 10.22 -7.22 11.71
N VAL A 338 9.37 -6.54 10.91
CA VAL A 338 8.95 -5.17 11.17
C VAL A 338 8.16 -5.07 12.47
N HIS A 339 7.22 -6.00 12.71
CA HIS A 339 6.48 -6.07 13.97
C HIS A 339 7.40 -6.24 15.18
N GLU A 340 8.34 -7.19 15.13
CA GLU A 340 9.33 -7.41 16.20
C GLU A 340 10.17 -6.16 16.50
N ALA A 341 10.61 -5.46 15.45
CA ALA A 341 11.37 -4.21 15.59
C ALA A 341 10.52 -3.06 16.14
N ALA A 342 9.21 -3.08 15.90
CA ALA A 342 8.26 -2.06 16.37
C ALA A 342 7.74 -2.30 17.79
N LEU A 343 7.81 -3.53 18.33
CA LEU A 343 7.37 -3.88 19.69
C LEU A 343 7.79 -2.88 20.79
N PRO A 344 9.04 -2.39 20.86
CA PRO A 344 9.45 -1.44 21.89
C PRO A 344 8.60 -0.16 21.93
N ALA A 345 8.11 0.30 20.77
CA ALA A 345 7.24 1.47 20.70
C ALA A 345 5.85 1.20 21.29
N PHE A 346 5.27 0.03 21.00
CA PHE A 346 3.98 -0.38 21.56
C PHE A 346 4.09 -0.57 23.07
N GLU A 347 5.18 -1.17 23.54
CA GLU A 347 5.46 -1.32 24.97
C GLU A 347 5.63 0.02 25.70
N ALA A 348 6.25 1.01 25.06
CA ALA A 348 6.40 2.34 25.64
C ALA A 348 5.04 3.02 25.82
N ASN A 349 4.17 2.92 24.81
CA ASN A 349 2.83 3.53 24.84
C ASN A 349 1.87 2.82 25.80
N LEU A 350 1.98 1.50 25.95
CA LEU A 350 1.24 0.73 26.94
C LEU A 350 1.51 1.18 28.39
N ARG A 351 2.72 1.69 28.65
CA ARG A 351 3.11 2.22 29.97
C ARG A 351 2.85 3.71 30.14
N SER A 352 2.27 4.37 29.13
CA SER A 352 1.99 5.80 29.20
C SER A 352 0.74 6.08 30.03
N ASP A 353 0.72 7.23 30.72
CA ASP A 353 -0.45 7.70 31.45
C ASP A 353 -1.60 8.12 30.51
N ASP A 354 -1.32 8.29 29.22
CA ASP A 354 -2.29 8.69 28.21
C ASP A 354 -3.12 7.50 27.74
N ASN A 355 -4.42 7.53 28.05
CA ASN A 355 -5.34 6.49 27.65
C ASN A 355 -5.53 6.42 26.13
N TRP A 356 -5.36 7.51 25.38
CA TRP A 356 -5.46 7.49 23.92
C TRP A 356 -4.36 6.62 23.32
N ALA A 357 -3.10 6.82 23.76
CA ALA A 357 -1.98 6.00 23.34
C ALA A 357 -2.18 4.51 23.70
N ARG A 358 -2.65 4.19 24.91
CA ARG A 358 -2.96 2.81 25.32
C ARG A 358 -4.11 2.21 24.50
N SER A 359 -5.16 2.98 24.26
CA SER A 359 -6.29 2.59 23.40
C SER A 359 -5.86 2.30 21.97
N THR A 360 -4.93 3.09 21.41
CA THR A 360 -4.35 2.81 20.08
C THR A 360 -3.58 1.50 20.09
N VAL A 361 -2.76 1.21 21.12
CA VAL A 361 -2.11 -0.10 21.25
C VAL A 361 -3.15 -1.22 21.30
N ALA A 362 -4.24 -1.04 22.05
CA ALA A 362 -5.34 -2.01 22.16
C ALA A 362 -6.07 -2.28 20.84
N GLU A 363 -6.22 -1.24 20.01
CA GLU A 363 -6.89 -1.30 18.71
C GLU A 363 -6.04 -1.96 17.62
N THR A 364 -4.72 -1.76 17.66
CA THR A 364 -3.83 -2.06 16.52
C THR A 364 -3.01 -3.34 16.71
N LEU A 365 -2.68 -3.68 17.96
CA LEU A 365 -1.85 -4.83 18.28
C LEU A 365 -2.50 -6.21 18.02
N PRO A 366 -3.83 -6.42 18.17
CA PRO A 366 -4.45 -7.73 17.96
C PRO A 366 -4.29 -8.32 16.54
N ASP A 367 -4.03 -7.49 15.53
CA ASP A 367 -3.82 -7.92 14.14
C ASP A 367 -2.42 -8.51 13.89
N TRP A 368 -1.51 -8.42 14.86
CA TRP A 368 -0.13 -8.85 14.68
C TRP A 368 0.02 -10.38 14.73
N PRO A 369 1.06 -10.95 14.09
CA PRO A 369 1.32 -12.38 14.14
C PRO A 369 1.46 -12.94 15.56
N GLU A 370 0.97 -14.17 15.76
CA GLU A 370 1.00 -14.84 17.06
C GLU A 370 2.44 -14.95 17.60
N SER A 371 2.66 -14.40 18.80
CA SER A 371 3.88 -14.59 19.55
C SER A 371 3.61 -14.61 21.06
N PRO A 372 4.48 -15.25 21.88
CA PRO A 372 4.35 -15.18 23.33
C PRO A 372 4.33 -13.74 23.85
N ARG A 373 5.10 -12.85 23.22
CA ARG A 373 5.17 -11.45 23.61
C ARG A 373 3.88 -10.70 23.29
N LEU A 374 3.27 -10.97 22.13
CA LEU A 374 1.96 -10.45 21.78
C LEU A 374 0.93 -10.80 22.88
N MET A 375 0.84 -12.08 23.25
CA MET A 375 -0.09 -12.53 24.29
C MET A 375 0.14 -11.82 25.62
N GLU A 376 1.39 -11.63 26.05
CA GLU A 376 1.71 -10.88 27.28
C GLU A 376 1.23 -9.42 27.24
N LEU A 377 1.26 -8.78 26.08
CA LEU A 377 0.81 -7.40 25.91
C LEU A 377 -0.72 -7.32 25.85
N LEU A 378 -1.38 -8.25 25.15
CA LEU A 378 -2.84 -8.33 25.11
C LEU A 378 -3.44 -8.62 26.50
N GLU A 379 -2.78 -9.47 27.30
CA GLU A 379 -3.17 -9.72 28.70
C GLU A 379 -3.05 -8.47 29.57
N GLN A 380 -2.01 -7.65 29.37
CA GLN A 380 -1.87 -6.36 30.06
C GLN A 380 -2.98 -5.38 29.67
N LEU A 381 -3.30 -5.29 28.37
CA LEU A 381 -4.39 -4.44 27.87
C LEU A 381 -5.76 -4.89 28.39
N ALA A 382 -6.02 -6.20 28.46
CA ALA A 382 -7.26 -6.75 29.03
C ALA A 382 -7.39 -6.49 30.54
N ALA A 383 -6.29 -6.15 31.21
CA ALA A 383 -6.25 -5.76 32.61
C ALA A 383 -6.07 -4.24 32.82
N ASP A 384 -6.13 -3.42 31.76
CA ASP A 384 -5.97 -1.96 31.87
C ASP A 384 -7.00 -1.36 32.82
N GLU A 385 -6.63 -0.33 33.56
CA GLU A 385 -7.53 0.32 34.51
C GLU A 385 -8.67 1.07 33.79
N ASP A 386 -8.43 1.58 32.59
CA ASP A 386 -9.39 2.34 31.80
C ASP A 386 -10.27 1.39 30.97
N SER A 387 -11.59 1.40 31.22
CA SER A 387 -12.51 0.54 30.47
C SER A 387 -12.61 0.90 28.99
N HIS A 388 -12.26 2.14 28.59
CA HIS A 388 -12.17 2.51 27.18
C HIS A 388 -11.06 1.76 26.45
N VAL A 389 -9.89 1.60 27.09
CA VAL A 389 -8.78 0.80 26.55
C VAL A 389 -9.21 -0.65 26.39
N ARG A 390 -9.84 -1.22 27.43
CA ARG A 390 -10.35 -2.60 27.38
C ARG A 390 -11.46 -2.78 26.33
N CYS A 391 -12.32 -1.79 26.14
CA CYS A 391 -13.34 -1.78 25.09
C CYS A 391 -12.73 -1.77 23.69
N LYS A 392 -11.67 -0.99 23.48
CA LYS A 392 -10.93 -0.95 22.21
C LYS A 392 -10.32 -2.30 21.87
N LEU A 393 -9.70 -2.96 22.85
CA LEU A 393 -9.23 -4.34 22.70
C LEU A 393 -10.39 -5.28 22.36
N ALA A 394 -11.46 -5.28 23.15
CA ALA A 394 -12.60 -6.18 22.95
C ALA A 394 -13.26 -6.03 21.58
N ASN A 395 -13.26 -4.82 21.01
CA ASN A 395 -13.85 -4.47 19.72
C ASN A 395 -12.85 -4.62 18.54
N ALA A 396 -11.64 -5.11 18.76
CA ALA A 396 -10.66 -5.27 17.67
C ALA A 396 -11.14 -6.25 16.58
N PHE A 397 -11.98 -7.23 16.94
CA PHE A 397 -12.56 -8.18 15.99
C PHE A 397 -14.07 -7.99 15.87
N HIS A 398 -14.57 -7.76 14.66
CA HIS A 398 -16.01 -7.68 14.39
C HIS A 398 -16.55 -9.06 14.00
N ALA A 399 -16.97 -9.86 14.98
CA ALA A 399 -17.51 -11.23 14.77
C ALA A 399 -16.53 -12.19 14.08
N SER A 400 -15.23 -12.09 14.39
CA SER A 400 -14.21 -12.99 13.84
C SER A 400 -12.94 -13.01 14.71
N CYS A 401 -13.08 -13.32 15.99
CA CYS A 401 -11.93 -13.46 16.88
C CYS A 401 -11.07 -14.68 16.46
N PRO A 402 -9.76 -14.51 16.20
CA PRO A 402 -8.86 -15.63 15.91
C PRO A 402 -8.84 -16.69 17.01
N GLU A 403 -8.79 -17.97 16.64
CA GLU A 403 -8.83 -19.11 17.57
C GLU A 403 -7.79 -19.02 18.70
N HIS A 404 -6.58 -18.55 18.40
CA HIS A 404 -5.52 -18.39 19.40
C HIS A 404 -5.80 -17.27 20.43
N LEU A 405 -6.67 -16.31 20.11
CA LEU A 405 -7.09 -15.22 20.98
C LEU A 405 -8.43 -15.48 21.69
N ARG A 406 -9.23 -16.46 21.22
CA ARG A 406 -10.55 -16.78 21.81
C ARG A 406 -10.52 -16.93 23.33
N PRO A 407 -9.54 -17.63 23.97
CA PRO A 407 -9.53 -17.76 25.43
C PRO A 407 -9.45 -16.43 26.18
N LEU A 408 -8.76 -15.42 25.62
CA LEU A 408 -8.70 -14.08 26.21
C LEU A 408 -10.05 -13.37 26.09
N TRP A 409 -10.67 -13.42 24.90
CA TRP A 409 -11.98 -12.82 24.65
C TRP A 409 -13.11 -13.46 25.45
N GLU A 410 -13.09 -14.78 25.62
CA GLU A 410 -14.07 -15.50 26.46
C GLU A 410 -14.01 -15.03 27.92
N ARG A 411 -12.80 -14.83 28.46
CA ARG A 411 -12.62 -14.29 29.81
C ARG A 411 -13.10 -12.84 29.91
N MET A 412 -12.76 -11.98 28.94
CA MET A 412 -13.26 -10.61 28.92
C MET A 412 -14.79 -10.57 28.86
N ALA A 413 -15.41 -11.43 28.06
CA ALA A 413 -16.86 -11.57 27.94
C ALA A 413 -17.55 -12.00 29.26
N ALA A 414 -16.90 -12.86 30.04
CA ALA A 414 -17.47 -13.44 31.25
C ALA A 414 -17.14 -12.66 32.54
N GLU A 415 -15.94 -12.06 32.62
CA GLU A 415 -15.33 -11.64 33.88
C GLU A 415 -15.00 -10.13 33.95
N ASP A 416 -14.98 -9.40 32.83
CA ASP A 416 -14.68 -7.96 32.88
C ASP A 416 -15.70 -7.23 33.75
N SER A 417 -15.26 -6.20 34.48
CA SER A 417 -16.12 -5.39 35.34
C SER A 417 -17.10 -4.49 34.56
N ASP A 418 -16.73 -4.07 33.35
CA ASP A 418 -17.50 -3.15 32.52
C ASP A 418 -18.43 -3.92 31.55
N GLU A 419 -19.71 -3.53 31.48
CA GLU A 419 -20.70 -4.21 30.63
C GLU A 419 -20.44 -3.98 29.13
N GLU A 420 -19.89 -2.83 28.73
CA GLU A 420 -19.58 -2.56 27.33
C GLU A 420 -18.43 -3.45 26.85
N VAL A 421 -17.39 -3.64 27.69
CA VAL A 421 -16.30 -4.57 27.40
C VAL A 421 -16.86 -5.99 27.21
N ARG A 422 -17.70 -6.46 28.15
CA ARG A 422 -18.35 -7.78 28.05
C ARG A 422 -19.21 -7.91 26.78
N ARG A 423 -19.88 -6.83 26.36
CA ARG A 423 -20.71 -6.83 25.15
C ARG A 423 -19.86 -6.93 23.88
N TYR A 424 -18.82 -6.11 23.75
CA TYR A 424 -17.93 -6.15 22.58
C TYR A 424 -17.19 -7.49 22.48
N ALA A 425 -16.70 -8.01 23.60
CA ALA A 425 -16.03 -9.32 23.62
C ALA A 425 -16.98 -10.46 23.20
N ARG A 426 -18.25 -10.42 23.60
CA ARG A 426 -19.27 -11.38 23.13
C ARG A 426 -19.51 -11.25 21.62
N GLN A 427 -19.67 -10.02 21.12
CA GLN A 427 -19.88 -9.76 19.70
C GLN A 427 -18.71 -10.27 18.83
N ALA A 428 -17.47 -10.12 19.31
CA ALA A 428 -16.29 -10.64 18.62
C ALA A 428 -16.24 -12.18 18.54
N LEU A 429 -16.96 -12.88 19.42
CA LEU A 429 -17.06 -14.34 19.50
C LEU A 429 -18.30 -14.91 18.78
N GLU A 430 -19.17 -14.04 18.25
CA GLU A 430 -20.30 -14.45 17.39
C GLU A 430 -19.74 -14.85 16.02
N ASP A 431 -20.17 -16.01 15.50
CA ASP A 431 -19.75 -16.58 14.21
C ASP A 431 -20.59 -16.05 13.03
#